data_AF-A0A081CEV4-F1
#
_entry.id   AF-A0A081CEV4-F1
#
_cell.length_a   1.000
_cell.length_b   1.000
_cell.length_c   1.000
_cell.angle_alpha   90.00
_cell.angle_beta   90.00
_cell.angle_gamma   90.00
#
_symmetry.space_group_name_H-M   'P 1'
#
loop_
_entity.id
_entity.type
_entity.pdbx_description
1 polymer ?
#
loop_
_entity_poly.entity_id
_entity_poly.type
_entity_poly.pdbx_seq_one_letter_code
_entity_poly.pdbx_strand_id
1 'polypeptide(L)'
;MRVSATTTHPKPASTSLGWIFTLSLLVAVLAHPFVALLFSNSQPAPGTMSMTRAVSRGIAKKVRSIETAEGAGAVVRRSIGTPALRNISPFLMLDHFRITEGAGFPDHPHRGFWF
;
A
#
# COMPACT_ATOMS: atom_id res chain seq x y z
N MET A 1 -77.53 18.98 -54.38
CA MET A 1 -77.53 18.08 -53.21
C MET A 1 -76.09 17.79 -52.83
N ARG A 2 -75.83 17.68 -51.52
CA ARG A 2 -74.55 17.37 -50.85
C ARG A 2 -73.63 18.57 -50.58
N VAL A 3 -73.80 19.14 -49.39
CA VAL A 3 -72.78 19.87 -48.64
C VAL A 3 -72.08 18.86 -47.73
N SER A 4 -70.75 18.88 -47.65
CA SER A 4 -70.00 18.17 -46.61
C SER A 4 -68.75 18.97 -46.25
N ALA A 5 -68.56 19.14 -44.94
CA ALA A 5 -67.84 20.22 -44.29
C ALA A 5 -66.31 20.06 -44.24
N THR A 6 -65.63 21.20 -44.26
CA THR A 6 -64.19 21.39 -44.08
C THR A 6 -63.81 21.18 -42.61
N THR A 7 -62.91 20.23 -42.33
CA THR A 7 -62.30 20.03 -41.00
C THR A 7 -60.91 20.69 -40.98
N THR A 8 -60.76 21.76 -40.19
CA THR A 8 -59.48 22.44 -39.96
C THR A 8 -58.76 21.78 -38.78
N HIS A 9 -57.58 21.23 -39.03
CA HIS A 9 -56.75 20.55 -38.02
C HIS A 9 -55.90 21.59 -37.24
N PRO A 10 -55.89 21.60 -35.89
CA PRO A 10 -55.04 22.50 -35.11
C PRO A 10 -53.57 22.06 -35.18
N LYS A 11 -52.67 23.03 -35.27
CA LYS A 11 -51.20 22.86 -35.33
C LYS A 11 -50.63 22.70 -33.92
N PRO A 12 -49.76 21.71 -33.64
CA PRO A 12 -49.19 21.50 -32.32
C PRO A 12 -48.18 22.61 -31.95
N ALA A 13 -48.21 23.03 -30.69
CA ALA A 13 -47.31 24.02 -30.13
C ALA A 13 -45.88 23.47 -30.01
N SER A 14 -44.91 24.22 -30.53
CA SER A 14 -43.48 23.90 -30.49
C SER A 14 -42.90 24.32 -29.13
N THR A 15 -42.63 23.37 -28.25
CA THR A 15 -41.88 23.61 -27.01
C THR A 15 -40.39 23.79 -27.36
N SER A 16 -39.85 25.01 -27.20
CA SER A 16 -38.45 25.27 -27.52
C SER A 16 -37.54 24.64 -26.46
N LEU A 17 -36.55 23.85 -26.91
CA LEU A 17 -35.55 23.19 -26.05
C LEU A 17 -34.76 24.16 -25.14
N GLY A 18 -34.81 25.46 -25.40
CA GLY A 18 -34.11 26.48 -24.61
C GLY A 18 -34.56 26.57 -23.14
N TRP A 19 -35.84 26.28 -22.85
CA TRP A 19 -36.36 26.33 -21.47
C TRP A 19 -35.80 25.23 -20.58
N ILE A 20 -35.39 24.10 -21.16
CA ILE A 20 -34.81 22.97 -20.42
C ILE A 20 -33.38 23.30 -20.01
N PHE A 21 -32.62 23.97 -20.90
CA PHE A 21 -31.24 24.39 -20.61
C PHE A 21 -31.17 25.50 -19.56
N THR A 22 -32.09 26.46 -19.58
CA THR A 22 -32.11 27.54 -18.59
C THR A 22 -32.53 27.05 -17.20
N LEU A 23 -33.47 26.11 -17.11
CA LEU A 23 -33.89 25.52 -15.84
C LEU A 23 -32.82 24.60 -15.24
N SER A 24 -32.11 23.84 -16.07
CA SER A 24 -30.99 22.99 -15.63
C SER A 24 -29.82 23.80 -15.06
N LEU A 25 -29.48 24.94 -15.68
CA LEU A 25 -28.45 25.84 -15.17
C LEU A 25 -28.85 26.49 -13.83
N LEU A 26 -30.13 26.84 -13.64
CA LEU A 26 -30.65 27.39 -12.39
C LEU A 26 -30.55 26.39 -11.22
N VAL A 27 -30.90 25.12 -11.47
CA VAL A 27 -30.78 24.04 -10.47
C VAL A 27 -29.32 23.78 -10.11
N ALA A 28 -28.43 23.80 -11.12
CA ALA A 28 -27.00 23.70 -10.87
C ALA A 28 -26.54 24.84 -9.96
N VAL A 29 -26.78 26.11 -10.30
CA VAL A 29 -26.30 27.28 -9.52
C VAL A 29 -26.85 27.29 -8.08
N LEU A 30 -28.10 26.89 -7.84
CA LEU A 30 -28.68 26.83 -6.49
C LEU A 30 -28.16 25.67 -5.62
N ALA A 31 -27.62 24.60 -6.21
CA ALA A 31 -27.09 23.45 -5.47
C ALA A 31 -25.60 23.59 -5.05
N HIS A 32 -24.85 24.52 -5.64
CA HIS A 32 -23.42 24.72 -5.34
C HIS A 32 -23.09 25.10 -3.88
N PRO A 33 -23.86 25.94 -3.15
CA PRO A 33 -23.51 26.25 -1.75
C PRO A 33 -23.76 25.07 -0.80
N PHE A 34 -24.62 24.11 -1.15
CA PHE A 34 -24.93 22.95 -0.30
C PHE A 34 -23.91 21.81 -0.43
N VAL A 35 -23.33 21.62 -1.63
CA VAL A 35 -22.27 20.63 -1.86
C VAL A 35 -20.94 21.07 -1.22
N ALA A 36 -20.64 22.37 -1.20
CA ALA A 36 -19.42 22.89 -0.59
C ALA A 36 -19.31 22.63 0.93
N LEU A 37 -20.44 22.50 1.64
CA LEU A 37 -20.47 22.18 3.06
C LEU A 37 -20.17 20.70 3.36
N LEU A 38 -20.46 19.79 2.42
CA LEU A 38 -20.11 18.37 2.53
C LEU A 38 -18.61 18.11 2.28
N PHE A 39 -17.94 19.02 1.58
CA PHE A 39 -16.49 18.99 1.32
C PHE A 39 -15.70 19.94 2.22
N SER A 40 -16.25 20.37 3.35
CA SER A 40 -15.47 21.13 4.34
C SER A 40 -14.26 20.30 4.77
N ASN A 41 -13.12 20.74 4.25
CA ASN A 41 -11.80 20.20 4.43
C ASN A 41 -11.53 20.05 5.93
N SER A 42 -11.44 18.82 6.41
CA SER A 42 -10.86 18.52 7.72
C SER A 42 -9.36 18.80 7.65
N GLN A 43 -8.99 20.08 7.57
CA GLN A 43 -7.62 20.49 7.78
C GLN A 43 -7.27 20.09 9.22
N PRO A 44 -6.33 19.16 9.43
CA PRO A 44 -5.82 18.94 10.77
C PRO A 44 -5.31 20.29 11.28
N ALA A 45 -5.66 20.63 12.51
CA ALA A 45 -5.22 21.86 13.16
C ALA A 45 -3.70 22.04 12.96
N PRO A 46 -3.17 23.28 13.00
CA PRO A 46 -1.73 23.53 13.04
C PRO A 46 -1.13 23.08 14.40
N GLY A 47 -1.30 21.80 14.73
CA GLY A 47 -0.57 21.06 15.72
C GLY A 47 0.48 20.26 14.96
N THR A 48 1.68 20.80 14.91
CA THR A 48 2.95 20.08 14.79
C THR A 48 2.86 18.80 13.94
N MET A 49 2.90 18.92 12.62
CA MET A 49 3.43 17.82 11.81
C MET A 49 4.85 17.57 12.31
N SER A 50 5.00 16.59 13.21
CA SER A 50 6.30 16.10 13.64
C SER A 50 6.96 15.53 12.40
N MET A 51 7.76 16.35 11.73
CA MET A 51 8.75 15.92 10.77
C MET A 51 9.77 15.09 11.54
N THR A 52 9.43 13.83 11.82
CA THR A 52 10.35 12.87 12.40
C THR A 52 11.42 12.64 11.34
N ARG A 53 12.48 13.45 11.43
CA ARG A 53 13.65 13.29 10.57
C ARG A 53 14.19 11.90 10.86
N ALA A 54 14.11 11.00 9.89
CA ALA A 54 14.59 9.64 10.03
C ALA A 54 16.10 9.70 10.34
N VAL A 55 16.46 9.46 11.60
CA VAL A 55 17.86 9.34 12.00
C VAL A 55 18.34 7.96 11.54
N SER A 56 19.39 7.93 10.74
CA SER A 56 20.00 6.67 10.33
C SER A 56 20.62 5.95 11.53
N ARG A 57 20.48 4.64 11.57
CA ARG A 57 21.08 3.81 12.62
C ARG A 57 22.59 3.75 12.41
N GLY A 58 23.36 4.01 13.46
CA GLY A 58 24.81 3.75 13.47
C GLY A 58 25.13 2.27 13.65
N ILE A 59 26.33 1.86 13.22
CA ILE A 59 26.84 0.50 13.45
C ILE A 59 27.31 0.39 14.90
N ALA A 60 26.62 -0.43 15.70
CA ALA A 60 26.97 -0.62 17.11
C ALA A 60 28.18 -1.54 17.33
N LYS A 61 28.35 -2.58 16.50
CA LYS A 61 29.43 -3.57 16.64
C LYS A 61 29.76 -4.21 15.29
N LYS A 62 31.05 -4.48 15.06
CA LYS A 62 31.53 -5.32 13.94
C LYS A 62 32.05 -6.64 14.51
N VAL A 63 31.62 -7.76 13.94
CA VAL A 63 32.05 -9.10 14.37
C VAL A 63 32.58 -9.84 13.15
N ARG A 64 33.79 -10.38 13.25
CA ARG A 64 34.39 -11.21 12.20
C ARG A 64 33.78 -12.60 12.25
N SER A 65 33.30 -13.11 11.12
CA SER A 65 32.85 -14.50 11.03
C SER A 65 34.01 -15.47 11.16
N ILE A 66 33.81 -16.54 11.93
CA ILE A 66 34.81 -17.56 12.23
C ILE A 66 34.47 -18.83 11.45
N GLU A 67 35.49 -19.48 10.88
CA GLU A 67 35.31 -20.76 10.20
C GLU A 67 35.07 -21.88 11.22
N THR A 68 34.03 -22.65 10.97
CA THR A 68 33.58 -23.75 11.84
C THR A 68 33.27 -24.96 10.97
N ALA A 69 33.81 -26.12 11.33
CA ALA A 69 33.45 -27.38 10.72
C ALA A 69 32.06 -27.82 11.22
N GLU A 70 31.17 -28.22 10.32
CA GLU A 70 29.79 -28.62 10.62
C GLU A 70 29.36 -29.78 9.73
N GLY A 71 28.33 -30.52 10.17
CA GLY A 71 27.72 -31.61 9.39
C GLY A 71 28.74 -32.65 8.88
N ALA A 72 28.59 -33.04 7.62
CA ALA A 72 29.48 -33.96 6.92
C ALA A 72 30.45 -33.16 6.04
N GLY A 73 31.63 -32.81 6.58
CA GLY A 73 32.71 -32.16 5.82
C GLY A 73 32.42 -30.72 5.38
N ALA A 74 31.35 -30.09 5.86
CA ALA A 74 31.05 -28.71 5.53
C ALA A 74 31.85 -27.75 6.41
N VAL A 75 32.25 -26.62 5.83
CA VAL A 75 32.85 -25.50 6.55
C VAL A 75 31.96 -24.29 6.37
N VAL A 76 31.53 -23.70 7.49
CA VAL A 76 30.69 -22.51 7.53
C VAL A 76 31.46 -21.34 8.13
N ARG A 77 31.09 -20.12 7.76
CA ARG A 77 31.58 -18.89 8.40
C ARG A 77 30.50 -18.34 9.31
N ARG A 78 30.60 -18.63 10.61
CA ARG A 78 29.61 -18.27 11.62
C ARG A 78 29.82 -16.86 12.16
N SER A 79 28.75 -16.06 12.18
CA SER A 79 28.76 -14.69 12.72
C SER A 79 27.94 -14.59 14.03
N ILE A 80 26.63 -14.81 13.95
CA ILE A 80 25.72 -14.90 15.12
C ILE A 80 25.81 -16.31 15.71
N GLY A 81 25.80 -16.42 17.04
CA GLY A 81 25.97 -17.68 17.78
C GLY A 81 27.41 -17.93 18.25
N THR A 82 28.38 -17.12 17.80
CA THR A 82 29.75 -17.11 18.34
C THR A 82 29.81 -16.44 19.71
N PRO A 83 30.80 -16.72 20.58
CA PRO A 83 30.98 -16.02 21.86
C PRO A 83 30.97 -14.48 21.74
N ALA A 84 31.39 -13.94 20.60
CA ALA A 84 31.38 -12.50 20.34
C ALA A 84 29.97 -11.93 20.09
N LEU A 85 28.99 -12.76 19.72
CA LEU A 85 27.63 -12.34 19.33
C LEU A 85 26.58 -13.44 19.58
N ARG A 86 26.45 -13.91 20.82
CA ARG A 86 25.50 -14.98 21.20
C ARG A 86 24.06 -14.51 21.42
N ASN A 87 23.88 -13.28 21.90
CA ASN A 87 22.61 -12.81 22.43
C ASN A 87 22.03 -11.68 21.56
N ILE A 88 21.55 -12.02 20.37
CA ILE A 88 20.82 -11.08 19.49
C ILE A 88 19.41 -11.63 19.29
N SER A 89 18.42 -11.07 19.98
CA SER A 89 17.02 -11.43 19.71
C SER A 89 16.55 -10.77 18.40
N PRO A 90 15.80 -11.48 17.52
CA PRO A 90 15.30 -12.85 17.64
C PRO A 90 16.18 -13.93 16.96
N PHE A 91 17.43 -13.62 16.61
CA PHE A 91 18.29 -14.48 15.81
C PHE A 91 19.20 -15.37 16.68
N LEU A 92 19.07 -16.68 16.55
CA LEU A 92 19.91 -17.63 17.29
C LEU A 92 21.30 -17.79 16.70
N MET A 93 21.40 -17.89 15.37
CA MET A 93 22.62 -18.26 14.66
C MET A 93 22.57 -17.75 13.21
N LEU A 94 23.73 -17.47 12.61
CA LEU A 94 23.84 -17.10 11.21
C LEU A 94 25.16 -17.60 10.64
N ASP A 95 25.03 -18.50 9.67
CA ASP A 95 26.13 -19.13 8.95
C ASP A 95 26.09 -18.75 7.47
N HIS A 96 27.23 -18.35 6.93
CA HIS A 96 27.44 -18.25 5.50
C HIS A 96 28.30 -19.42 5.04
N PHE A 97 27.86 -20.17 4.05
CA PHE A 97 28.57 -21.35 3.58
C PHE A 97 28.54 -21.47 2.06
N ARG A 98 29.57 -22.12 1.52
CA ARG A 98 29.62 -22.63 0.15
C ARG A 98 30.04 -24.08 0.25
N ILE A 99 29.19 -24.98 -0.23
CA ILE A 99 29.38 -26.42 -0.07
C ILE A 99 30.11 -26.98 -1.31
N THR A 100 31.10 -27.83 -1.07
CA THR A 100 31.77 -28.62 -2.11
C THR A 100 31.04 -29.95 -2.31
N GLU A 101 31.21 -30.57 -3.47
CA GLU A 101 30.60 -31.89 -3.74
C GLU A 101 30.97 -32.91 -2.65
N GLY A 102 29.98 -33.67 -2.20
CA GLY A 102 30.12 -34.67 -1.13
C GLY A 102 30.10 -34.12 0.30
N ALA A 103 30.16 -32.80 0.49
CA ALA A 103 29.97 -32.17 1.80
C ALA A 103 28.52 -31.73 2.00
N GLY A 104 28.08 -31.56 3.26
CA GLY A 104 26.78 -30.96 3.53
C GLY A 104 26.23 -31.24 4.92
N PHE A 105 24.91 -31.15 5.01
CA PHE A 105 24.15 -31.34 6.24
C PHE A 105 23.20 -32.53 6.03
N PRO A 106 23.59 -33.77 6.43
CA PRO A 106 22.69 -34.92 6.34
C PRO A 106 21.46 -34.71 7.24
N ASP A 107 20.46 -35.58 7.12
CA ASP A 107 19.21 -35.49 7.90
C ASP A 107 19.48 -35.23 9.39
N HIS A 108 18.95 -34.11 9.89
CA HIS A 108 19.09 -33.68 11.28
C HIS A 108 17.82 -32.98 11.78
N PRO A 109 17.43 -33.20 13.06
CA PRO A 109 16.20 -32.65 13.60
C PRO A 109 16.35 -31.17 14.01
N HIS A 110 15.23 -30.44 13.93
CA HIS A 110 15.08 -29.09 14.48
C HIS A 110 13.82 -29.01 15.34
N ARG A 111 13.86 -28.25 16.44
CA ARG A 111 12.70 -28.06 17.34
C ARG A 111 12.69 -26.66 17.93
N GLY A 112 11.56 -25.97 17.82
CA GLY A 112 11.29 -24.72 18.55
C GLY A 112 11.90 -23.45 17.94
N PHE A 113 12.41 -23.51 16.71
CA PHE A 113 12.88 -22.35 15.96
C PHE A 113 12.82 -22.61 14.45
N TRP A 114 12.99 -21.54 13.67
CA TRP A 114 13.11 -21.59 12.22
C TRP A 114 14.59 -21.50 11.83
N PHE A 115 15.01 -22.33 10.87
CA PHE A 115 16.36 -22.38 10.30
C PHE A 115 16.50 -21.48 9.06
#